data_AF-A0A5C3EKU3-F1
#
_entry.id   AF-A0A5C3EKU3-F1
#
_cell.length_a   1.000
_cell.length_b   1.000
_cell.length_c   1.000
_cell.angle_alpha   90.00
_cell.angle_beta   90.00
_cell.angle_gamma   90.00
#
_symmetry.space_group_name_H-M   'P 1'
#
loop_
_entity.id
_entity.type
_entity.pdbx_description
1 polymer ?
#
loop_
_entity_poly.entity_id
_entity_poly.type
_entity_poly.pdbx_seq_one_letter_code
_entity_poly.pdbx_strand_id
1 'polypeptide(L)'
;MRSFIWQLLMATLLSVELTLAQGGPPPWFDGHKNGHGPPNGVDTLAGSHWNAMPGPKMPPPGGQGGQFGGMPPWATQPGGGSGNHPGGAPGGAPGGTPNAPQGGWPGGQPAGIPGTGAGSPPAGTAGGNGGFGGGSGGGECNLQQETGFPGQPTKATMYTYVPKTFKKGNPVVVALHHCGGTGPGYFKEYPDWPKAADQKGFMMIFASSPGGTGGCWDVSSKSSLKHDGGGDTQTIAEMVKYAKTKYGCSDHRVYVVGHSSGAMLTQALGATYPDVFLAGAAYSGVPAGCFHTDVAQGASWNATCSGGHLDESPAYWKEQARQMYPGFTGPPPMMMLVHGKQDQVISFNDHREAVKQWTSLHNLNPDQPTKKYKLDSQPNYEVSMYGSSVMAIAADGVTHDNPAKVDLTCQFFGL
;
A
#
# COMPACT_ATOMS: atom_id res chain seq x y z
N MET A 1 63.94 -24.46 19.09
CA MET A 1 64.28 -25.11 20.38
C MET A 1 63.28 -24.66 21.42
N ARG A 2 62.58 -25.64 22.03
CA ARG A 2 61.95 -25.60 23.38
C ARG A 2 60.80 -24.61 23.55
N SER A 3 59.51 -24.98 23.48
CA SER A 3 58.81 -26.19 23.95
C SER A 3 58.94 -26.44 25.47
N PHE A 4 57.78 -26.35 26.13
CA PHE A 4 57.36 -27.08 27.33
C PHE A 4 57.95 -26.68 28.69
N ILE A 5 57.18 -27.02 29.74
CA ILE A 5 57.42 -26.95 31.21
C ILE A 5 56.56 -25.82 31.84
N TRP A 6 55.42 -26.02 32.53
CA TRP A 6 54.93 -27.12 33.39
C TRP A 6 53.38 -27.23 33.38
N GLN A 7 52.86 -28.41 33.06
CA GLN A 7 51.67 -29.01 33.69
C GLN A 7 52.20 -29.93 34.79
N LEU A 8 51.62 -29.93 36.00
CA LEU A 8 51.35 -31.14 36.81
C LEU A 8 50.67 -30.78 38.13
N LEU A 9 49.45 -31.28 38.30
CA LEU A 9 48.75 -31.71 39.51
C LEU A 9 47.28 -31.88 39.07
N MET A 10 46.60 -33.01 39.05
CA MET A 10 46.82 -34.43 39.30
C MET A 10 45.49 -35.07 38.83
N ALA A 11 45.53 -36.15 38.05
CA ALA A 11 44.40 -37.08 37.88
C ALA A 11 44.18 -37.80 39.23
N THR A 12 43.02 -38.31 39.65
CA THR A 12 42.19 -39.43 39.15
C THR A 12 41.23 -39.74 40.35
N LEU A 13 39.92 -40.00 40.26
CA LEU A 13 39.30 -41.32 40.02
C LEU A 13 37.78 -41.27 40.33
N LEU A 14 37.04 -42.07 39.53
CA LEU A 14 35.87 -42.90 39.83
C LEU A 14 34.45 -42.32 39.94
N SER A 15 33.68 -42.78 38.95
CA SER A 15 32.24 -42.90 38.78
C SER A 15 31.49 -43.59 39.93
N VAL A 16 30.29 -43.10 40.26
CA VAL A 16 29.12 -43.89 40.68
C VAL A 16 27.85 -43.16 40.18
N GLU A 17 27.07 -43.82 39.34
CA GLU A 17 25.65 -43.50 39.12
C GLU A 17 24.82 -44.13 40.25
N LEU A 18 23.86 -43.39 40.83
CA LEU A 18 22.48 -43.88 40.94
C LEU A 18 21.47 -42.74 41.23
N THR A 19 20.32 -42.93 40.61
CA THR A 19 19.15 -42.09 40.38
C THR A 19 18.26 -41.81 41.59
N LEU A 20 17.44 -40.74 41.45
CA LEU A 20 16.09 -40.43 41.98
C LEU A 20 16.09 -39.04 42.66
N ALA A 21 15.20 -38.07 42.38
CA ALA A 21 13.91 -38.08 41.72
C ALA A 21 13.47 -36.65 41.27
N GLN A 22 12.70 -36.62 40.18
CA GLN A 22 11.46 -35.87 39.94
C GLN A 22 11.43 -34.33 39.85
N GLY A 23 10.96 -33.87 38.67
CA GLY A 23 10.43 -32.53 38.40
C GLY A 23 10.24 -32.29 36.91
N GLY A 24 9.38 -33.07 36.25
CA GLY A 24 9.14 -32.96 34.80
C GLY A 24 8.29 -31.74 34.39
N PRO A 25 8.49 -31.17 33.19
CA PRO A 25 7.69 -30.06 32.66
C PRO A 25 6.29 -30.49 32.17
N PRO A 26 5.32 -29.55 32.09
CA PRO A 26 3.89 -29.83 31.95
C PRO A 26 3.45 -30.36 30.56
N PRO A 27 2.28 -31.02 30.48
CA PRO A 27 1.94 -31.94 29.41
C PRO A 27 1.17 -31.27 28.26
N TRP A 28 1.87 -30.86 27.21
CA TRP A 28 1.31 -30.74 25.84
C TRP A 28 2.33 -30.86 24.72
N PHE A 29 3.54 -31.36 25.01
CA PHE A 29 4.50 -31.74 23.99
C PHE A 29 4.51 -33.26 23.88
N ASP A 30 3.82 -33.79 22.88
CA ASP A 30 4.08 -35.15 22.41
C ASP A 30 4.26 -35.12 20.89
N GLY A 31 5.50 -35.34 20.47
CA GLY A 31 5.86 -35.52 19.08
C GLY A 31 5.90 -37.02 18.79
N HIS A 32 4.92 -37.52 18.05
CA HIS A 32 5.00 -38.83 17.43
C HIS A 32 5.29 -38.70 15.93
N LYS A 33 6.44 -39.24 15.52
CA LYS A 33 6.69 -39.71 14.14
C LYS A 33 6.36 -41.21 14.07
N ASN A 34 5.54 -41.60 13.10
CA ASN A 34 5.75 -42.67 12.12
C ASN A 34 4.41 -43.14 11.49
N GLY A 35 4.35 -43.21 10.15
CA GLY A 35 3.31 -43.96 9.42
C GLY A 35 2.77 -43.26 8.17
N HIS A 36 2.94 -43.89 7.00
CA HIS A 36 2.62 -43.40 5.65
C HIS A 36 1.11 -43.22 5.31
N GLY A 37 0.77 -42.18 4.53
CA GLY A 37 -0.49 -42.00 3.76
C GLY A 37 -0.77 -40.53 3.36
N PRO A 38 -1.31 -40.19 2.17
CA PRO A 38 -1.06 -38.91 1.45
C PRO A 38 -2.16 -37.82 1.58
N PRO A 39 -2.14 -36.75 0.76
CA PRO A 39 -1.66 -35.40 1.03
C PRO A 39 -2.77 -34.48 1.58
N ASN A 40 -2.67 -34.06 2.84
CA ASN A 40 -3.56 -33.04 3.38
C ASN A 40 -2.84 -31.70 3.38
N GLY A 41 -3.40 -30.78 2.58
CA GLY A 41 -2.91 -29.43 2.38
C GLY A 41 -2.66 -28.75 3.72
N VAL A 42 -1.37 -28.48 3.96
CA VAL A 42 -0.97 -27.37 4.82
C VAL A 42 -1.53 -26.13 4.12
N ASP A 43 -2.42 -25.38 4.77
CA ASP A 43 -2.58 -23.98 4.41
C ASP A 43 -1.21 -23.36 4.70
N THR A 44 -0.41 -23.19 3.66
CA THR A 44 0.97 -22.72 3.75
C THR A 44 1.05 -21.24 4.14
N LEU A 45 -0.10 -20.57 4.25
CA LEU A 45 -0.24 -19.26 4.91
C LEU A 45 -0.54 -19.39 6.42
N ALA A 46 -0.99 -20.56 6.89
CA ALA A 46 -1.43 -20.81 8.27
C ALA A 46 -0.35 -21.46 9.16
N GLY A 47 0.86 -21.71 8.63
CA GLY A 47 2.00 -22.21 9.40
C GLY A 47 2.63 -21.15 10.32
N SER A 48 1.90 -20.78 11.38
CA SER A 48 2.38 -20.22 12.65
C SER A 48 3.44 -19.10 12.62
N HIS A 49 3.00 -17.84 12.55
CA HIS A 49 3.57 -16.60 13.16
C HIS A 49 2.60 -15.39 13.00
N TRP A 50 1.59 -15.52 12.12
CA TRP A 50 0.69 -14.48 11.61
C TRP A 50 -0.53 -14.10 12.47
N ASN A 51 -0.45 -14.11 13.79
CA ASN A 51 -1.57 -13.57 14.56
C ASN A 51 -1.58 -12.04 14.41
N ALA A 52 -2.57 -11.51 13.69
CA ALA A 52 -2.84 -10.08 13.65
C ALA A 52 -3.13 -9.61 15.08
N MET A 53 -2.20 -8.85 15.65
CA MET A 53 -2.47 -8.10 16.88
C MET A 53 -3.58 -7.09 16.58
N PRO A 54 -4.54 -6.85 17.49
CA PRO A 54 -5.53 -5.78 17.31
C PRO A 54 -4.80 -4.47 17.04
N GLY A 55 -4.88 -3.97 15.80
CA GLY A 55 -4.28 -2.69 15.43
C GLY A 55 -4.94 -1.55 16.21
N PRO A 56 -4.25 -0.38 16.35
CA PRO A 56 -4.92 0.81 16.83
C PRO A 56 -6.15 1.09 15.93
N LYS A 57 -7.28 1.42 16.56
CA LYS A 57 -8.47 1.87 15.81
C LYS A 57 -8.05 3.08 14.99
N MET A 58 -8.10 2.96 13.65
CA MET A 58 -7.87 4.10 12.78
C MET A 58 -8.85 5.22 13.14
N PRO A 59 -8.41 6.49 13.17
CA PRO A 59 -9.30 7.59 13.46
C PRO A 59 -10.43 7.62 12.42
N PRO A 60 -11.69 7.80 12.84
CA PRO A 60 -12.81 7.88 11.91
C PRO A 60 -12.64 9.09 10.98
N PRO A 61 -13.12 9.00 9.73
CA PRO A 61 -13.06 10.12 8.80
C PRO A 61 -14.01 11.22 9.27
N GLY A 62 -13.45 12.37 9.66
CA GLY A 62 -14.17 13.63 9.79
C GLY A 62 -14.89 13.88 11.11
N GLY A 63 -14.21 14.57 12.03
CA GLY A 63 -14.82 15.35 13.11
C GLY A 63 -13.95 16.58 13.34
N GLN A 64 -14.54 17.77 13.22
CA GLN A 64 -13.87 19.07 13.31
C GLN A 64 -12.91 19.14 14.50
N GLY A 65 -11.67 19.54 14.21
CA GLY A 65 -10.59 19.63 15.19
C GLY A 65 -10.80 20.72 16.22
N GLY A 66 -10.61 20.37 17.48
CA GLY A 66 -10.37 21.29 18.59
C GLY A 66 -9.09 20.88 19.33
N GLN A 67 -8.11 21.79 19.30
CA GLN A 67 -6.93 21.90 20.16
C GLN A 67 -5.81 20.84 20.05
N PHE A 68 -4.81 21.17 19.24
CA PHE A 68 -3.41 20.97 19.63
C PHE A 68 -2.74 22.34 19.75
N GLY A 69 -2.26 22.65 20.96
CA GLY A 69 -1.47 23.84 21.25
C GLY A 69 0.02 23.63 20.91
N GLY A 70 0.68 24.75 20.55
CA GLY A 70 2.11 24.91 20.71
C GLY A 70 2.96 24.92 19.43
N MET A 71 2.98 26.04 18.71
CA MET A 71 4.10 26.47 17.87
C MET A 71 4.58 27.87 18.33
N PRO A 72 5.90 28.18 18.29
CA PRO A 72 6.46 29.47 18.72
C PRO A 72 6.45 30.53 17.60
N PRO A 73 6.78 31.81 17.90
CA PRO A 73 6.04 32.96 17.37
C PRO A 73 6.73 33.71 16.22
N TRP A 74 5.92 34.38 15.40
CA TRP A 74 6.29 35.63 14.75
C TRP A 74 5.16 36.66 14.92
N ALA A 75 5.52 37.84 15.46
CA ALA A 75 4.93 39.20 15.36
C ALA A 75 3.41 39.37 15.14
N THR A 76 2.62 40.19 15.84
CA THR A 76 2.82 41.43 16.63
C THR A 76 1.45 41.82 17.24
N GLN A 77 1.41 42.29 18.49
CA GLN A 77 0.32 43.08 19.13
C GLN A 77 0.42 44.56 18.67
N PRO A 78 -0.57 45.48 18.86
CA PRO A 78 -1.50 45.67 20.02
C PRO A 78 -2.96 46.00 19.62
N GLY A 79 -3.99 46.18 20.47
CA GLY A 79 -4.18 46.24 21.92
C GLY A 79 -5.59 46.79 22.24
N GLY A 80 -6.03 46.66 23.51
CA GLY A 80 -7.16 47.39 24.15
C GLY A 80 -8.58 46.82 23.89
N GLY A 81 -9.52 46.72 24.83
CA GLY A 81 -9.61 47.09 26.24
C GLY A 81 -11.09 47.27 26.64
N SER A 82 -11.46 46.83 27.86
CA SER A 82 -12.73 47.08 28.61
C SER A 82 -14.02 46.46 28.04
N GLY A 83 -15.02 46.01 28.80
CA GLY A 83 -15.31 46.05 30.23
C GLY A 83 -16.82 45.84 30.44
N ASN A 84 -17.21 45.40 31.65
CA ASN A 84 -18.54 45.39 32.29
C ASN A 84 -19.56 44.24 32.09
N HIS A 85 -19.58 43.40 33.13
CA HIS A 85 -20.71 42.75 33.85
C HIS A 85 -21.88 43.70 34.25
N PRO A 86 -22.92 43.30 35.04
CA PRO A 86 -23.33 41.98 35.57
C PRO A 86 -24.86 41.68 35.57
N GLY A 87 -25.21 40.46 36.03
CA GLY A 87 -26.36 40.21 36.91
C GLY A 87 -27.56 39.56 36.22
N GLY A 88 -28.24 38.55 36.76
CA GLY A 88 -28.17 37.86 38.05
C GLY A 88 -29.17 36.68 38.00
N ALA A 89 -28.85 35.61 38.71
CA ALA A 89 -29.67 34.40 38.90
C ALA A 89 -30.80 34.68 39.95
N PRO A 90 -31.51 33.70 40.55
CA PRO A 90 -31.56 32.24 40.32
C PRO A 90 -32.98 31.60 40.43
N GLY A 91 -33.06 30.28 40.17
CA GLY A 91 -33.76 29.37 41.09
C GLY A 91 -34.99 28.62 40.56
N GLY A 92 -34.98 27.29 40.75
CA GLY A 92 -36.21 26.48 40.91
C GLY A 92 -36.39 25.33 39.91
N ALA A 93 -35.91 24.14 40.26
CA ALA A 93 -36.30 22.84 39.69
C ALA A 93 -37.59 22.31 40.38
N PRO A 94 -38.09 21.07 40.15
CA PRO A 94 -38.06 20.16 38.98
C PRO A 94 -39.44 19.51 38.66
N GLY A 95 -39.51 18.71 37.59
CA GLY A 95 -40.55 17.69 37.34
C GLY A 95 -41.40 18.01 36.11
N GLY A 96 -41.76 17.10 35.20
CA GLY A 96 -41.64 15.66 35.10
C GLY A 96 -42.65 15.21 34.03
N THR A 97 -42.19 14.39 33.07
CA THR A 97 -42.93 13.71 31.98
C THR A 97 -43.42 14.55 30.79
N PRO A 98 -43.23 14.07 29.54
CA PRO A 98 -44.09 14.44 28.43
C PRO A 98 -44.81 13.20 27.86
N ASN A 99 -46.11 13.33 27.64
CA ASN A 99 -46.83 12.57 26.62
C ASN A 99 -47.57 13.57 25.72
N ALA A 100 -47.59 13.25 24.43
CA ALA A 100 -47.95 14.06 23.24
C ALA A 100 -49.41 14.60 23.23
N PRO A 101 -50.00 15.19 22.14
CA PRO A 101 -49.53 15.50 20.78
C PRO A 101 -50.09 16.83 20.16
N GLN A 102 -49.90 17.00 18.84
CA GLN A 102 -50.71 17.77 17.86
C GLN A 102 -50.49 19.28 17.63
N GLY A 103 -49.98 19.59 16.43
CA GLY A 103 -50.75 20.34 15.41
C GLY A 103 -50.49 21.85 15.27
N GLY A 104 -50.22 22.29 14.03
CA GLY A 104 -50.65 23.61 13.54
C GLY A 104 -49.57 24.56 13.01
N TRP A 105 -49.46 24.64 11.68
CA TRP A 105 -48.94 25.78 10.90
C TRP A 105 -49.96 26.97 10.99
N PRO A 106 -49.60 28.28 10.82
CA PRO A 106 -49.21 28.85 9.51
C PRO A 106 -48.35 30.15 9.45
N GLY A 107 -47.70 30.36 8.29
CA GLY A 107 -47.79 31.60 7.49
C GLY A 107 -46.80 32.78 7.69
N GLY A 108 -46.11 33.16 6.59
CA GLY A 108 -45.89 34.59 6.24
C GLY A 108 -44.45 35.10 6.03
N GLN A 109 -44.00 35.20 4.77
CA GLN A 109 -42.82 35.92 4.20
C GLN A 109 -42.89 37.47 4.37
N PRO A 110 -41.93 38.36 3.96
CA PRO A 110 -40.90 38.32 2.88
C PRO A 110 -39.51 38.93 3.28
N ALA A 111 -38.44 39.15 2.48
CA ALA A 111 -38.26 39.53 1.06
C ALA A 111 -36.78 39.34 0.56
N GLY A 112 -36.64 39.21 -0.78
CA GLY A 112 -35.54 39.47 -1.77
C GLY A 112 -34.07 39.69 -1.35
N ILE A 113 -33.03 39.43 -2.17
CA ILE A 113 -32.80 39.72 -3.62
C ILE A 113 -31.61 38.83 -4.16
N PRO A 114 -31.15 38.91 -5.44
CA PRO A 114 -31.34 38.01 -6.60
C PRO A 114 -30.10 37.13 -6.98
N GLY A 115 -30.21 35.94 -7.61
CA GLY A 115 -30.44 35.70 -9.06
C GLY A 115 -29.11 35.75 -9.85
N THR A 116 -28.56 34.69 -10.46
CA THR A 116 -28.98 33.89 -11.64
C THR A 116 -28.04 32.66 -11.72
N GLY A 117 -28.34 31.46 -12.18
CA GLY A 117 -29.37 30.93 -13.06
C GLY A 117 -28.69 30.04 -14.10
N ALA A 118 -28.54 28.74 -13.84
CA ALA A 118 -28.12 27.75 -14.84
C ALA A 118 -29.01 26.50 -14.71
N GLY A 119 -29.99 26.39 -15.61
CA GLY A 119 -30.86 25.23 -15.74
C GLY A 119 -30.22 24.15 -16.61
N SER A 120 -30.38 22.90 -16.19
CA SER A 120 -30.10 21.71 -16.98
C SER A 120 -31.10 21.55 -18.13
N PRO A 121 -30.70 20.92 -19.26
CA PRO A 121 -31.64 20.25 -20.14
C PRO A 121 -31.43 18.71 -20.18
N PRO A 122 -32.41 17.96 -20.72
CA PRO A 122 -32.61 16.54 -20.44
C PRO A 122 -32.07 15.58 -21.53
N ALA A 123 -32.22 14.29 -21.26
CA ALA A 123 -31.84 13.14 -22.08
C ALA A 123 -32.50 13.10 -23.47
N GLY A 124 -31.74 12.62 -24.47
CA GLY A 124 -32.19 12.23 -25.80
C GLY A 124 -31.08 11.51 -26.58
N THR A 125 -31.46 10.46 -27.31
CA THR A 125 -30.57 9.48 -27.97
C THR A 125 -30.16 9.83 -29.40
N ALA A 126 -29.03 9.24 -29.81
CA ALA A 126 -28.58 8.85 -31.16
C ALA A 126 -27.92 9.88 -32.13
N GLY A 127 -26.66 9.56 -32.50
CA GLY A 127 -26.14 9.63 -33.87
C GLY A 127 -25.36 10.88 -34.30
N GLY A 128 -24.12 10.69 -34.79
CA GLY A 128 -23.49 11.65 -35.71
C GLY A 128 -22.01 11.96 -35.46
N ASN A 129 -21.20 11.63 -36.48
CA ASN A 129 -19.75 11.80 -36.59
C ASN A 129 -19.33 13.28 -36.75
N GLY A 130 -18.14 13.65 -36.25
CA GLY A 130 -17.28 14.69 -36.86
C GLY A 130 -16.92 15.92 -36.01
N GLY A 131 -15.62 16.25 -35.97
CA GLY A 131 -15.15 17.63 -35.81
C GLY A 131 -14.13 17.87 -34.69
N PHE A 132 -12.84 17.67 -34.98
CA PHE A 132 -11.72 18.14 -34.16
C PHE A 132 -11.48 19.65 -34.30
N GLY A 133 -11.24 20.32 -33.18
CA GLY A 133 -10.63 21.65 -33.03
C GLY A 133 -10.67 21.99 -31.54
N GLY A 134 -9.57 22.10 -30.79
CA GLY A 134 -8.41 22.94 -31.01
C GLY A 134 -8.49 24.10 -30.00
N GLY A 135 -7.97 23.92 -28.79
CA GLY A 135 -7.97 24.94 -27.75
C GLY A 135 -7.22 24.50 -26.50
N SER A 136 -6.24 25.32 -26.09
CA SER A 136 -5.23 25.07 -25.07
C SER A 136 -5.76 25.27 -23.64
N GLY A 137 -5.31 24.42 -22.70
CA GLY A 137 -5.48 24.60 -21.26
C GLY A 137 -5.96 23.34 -20.54
N GLY A 138 -5.28 22.97 -19.44
CA GLY A 138 -5.88 22.15 -18.38
C GLY A 138 -5.31 20.74 -18.25
N GLY A 139 -4.42 20.56 -17.27
CA GLY A 139 -4.01 19.23 -16.78
C GLY A 139 -5.17 18.41 -16.20
N GLU A 140 -6.34 19.01 -15.96
CA GLU A 140 -7.55 18.31 -15.51
C GLU A 140 -8.41 17.75 -16.67
N CYS A 141 -8.25 18.23 -17.91
CA CYS A 141 -9.11 17.81 -19.04
C CYS A 141 -8.78 16.42 -19.62
N ASN A 142 -7.72 15.75 -19.15
CA ASN A 142 -7.24 14.49 -19.73
C ASN A 142 -7.35 13.26 -18.80
N LEU A 143 -7.76 13.45 -17.54
CA LEU A 143 -8.01 12.32 -16.65
C LEU A 143 -9.47 11.86 -16.82
N GLN A 144 -9.67 10.71 -17.43
CA GLN A 144 -10.99 10.16 -17.74
C GLN A 144 -11.34 9.04 -16.77
N GLN A 145 -12.50 9.11 -16.13
CA GLN A 145 -13.03 7.95 -15.43
C GLN A 145 -13.49 6.90 -16.43
N GLU A 146 -13.03 5.67 -16.23
CA GLU A 146 -13.49 4.51 -16.98
C GLU A 146 -14.59 3.78 -16.23
N THR A 147 -15.65 3.45 -16.96
CA THR A 147 -16.80 2.72 -16.42
C THR A 147 -17.06 1.46 -17.25
N GLY A 148 -17.57 0.41 -16.59
CA GLY A 148 -17.99 -0.81 -17.27
C GLY A 148 -16.85 -1.66 -17.86
N PHE A 149 -15.62 -1.59 -17.32
CA PHE A 149 -14.60 -2.58 -17.66
C PHE A 149 -14.99 -3.96 -17.08
N PRO A 150 -14.84 -5.06 -17.83
CA PRO A 150 -15.25 -6.39 -17.38
C PRO A 150 -14.37 -6.86 -16.21
N GLY A 151 -14.85 -7.87 -15.46
CA GLY A 151 -14.05 -8.51 -14.41
C GLY A 151 -13.77 -7.59 -13.21
N GLN A 152 -14.83 -7.11 -12.55
CA GLN A 152 -14.72 -6.28 -11.35
C GLN A 152 -15.17 -7.06 -10.09
N PRO A 153 -14.32 -7.92 -9.50
CA PRO A 153 -14.63 -8.57 -8.23
C PRO A 153 -14.84 -7.58 -7.07
N THR A 154 -14.25 -6.39 -7.17
CA THR A 154 -14.34 -5.32 -6.17
C THR A 154 -14.93 -4.03 -6.76
N LYS A 155 -15.16 -3.03 -5.90
CA LYS A 155 -15.66 -1.71 -6.31
C LYS A 155 -14.52 -0.72 -6.64
N ALA A 156 -13.30 -1.19 -6.87
CA ALA A 156 -12.20 -0.31 -7.25
C ALA A 156 -12.53 0.39 -8.58
N THR A 157 -12.21 1.68 -8.66
CA THR A 157 -12.52 2.51 -9.82
C THR A 157 -11.27 2.84 -10.62
N MET A 158 -11.43 3.05 -11.92
CA MET A 158 -10.35 3.25 -12.87
C MET A 158 -10.41 4.65 -13.46
N TYR A 159 -9.28 5.35 -13.46
CA TYR A 159 -9.12 6.61 -14.19
C TYR A 159 -7.94 6.48 -15.13
N THR A 160 -8.06 6.98 -16.35
CA THR A 160 -7.02 6.88 -17.37
C THR A 160 -6.51 8.25 -17.75
N TYR A 161 -5.20 8.33 -17.98
CA TYR A 161 -4.54 9.48 -18.59
C TYR A 161 -3.81 8.99 -19.83
N VAL A 162 -4.26 9.47 -21.00
CA VAL A 162 -3.68 9.12 -22.30
C VAL A 162 -3.00 10.37 -22.87
N PRO A 163 -1.66 10.45 -22.87
CA PRO A 163 -0.97 11.61 -23.40
C PRO A 163 -1.17 11.69 -24.92
N LYS A 164 -1.09 12.90 -25.49
CA LYS A 164 -1.23 13.11 -26.94
C LYS A 164 -0.14 12.39 -27.75
N THR A 165 0.99 12.10 -27.11
CA THR A 165 2.14 11.38 -27.68
C THR A 165 1.96 9.85 -27.67
N PHE A 166 0.90 9.34 -27.04
CA PHE A 166 0.60 7.92 -26.98
C PHE A 166 0.31 7.32 -28.37
N LYS A 167 0.88 6.14 -28.62
CA LYS A 167 0.64 5.33 -29.83
C LYS A 167 0.31 3.91 -29.42
N LYS A 168 -0.43 3.19 -30.27
CA LYS A 168 -0.66 1.75 -30.07
C LYS A 168 0.67 1.00 -29.94
N GLY A 169 0.72 0.06 -29.02
CA GLY A 169 1.94 -0.66 -28.62
C GLY A 169 2.80 0.08 -27.59
N ASN A 170 2.44 1.30 -27.19
CA ASN A 170 3.14 1.99 -26.11
C ASN A 170 2.83 1.39 -24.73
N PRO A 171 3.69 1.64 -23.73
CA PRO A 171 3.51 1.11 -22.39
C PRO A 171 2.30 1.65 -21.65
N VAL A 172 1.93 0.91 -20.61
CA VAL A 172 0.97 1.36 -19.59
C VAL A 172 1.59 1.28 -18.20
N VAL A 173 1.37 2.31 -17.39
CA VAL A 173 1.79 2.39 -15.99
C VAL A 173 0.56 2.51 -15.09
N VAL A 174 0.38 1.58 -14.17
CA VAL A 174 -0.66 1.66 -13.13
C VAL A 174 -0.10 2.42 -11.92
N ALA A 175 -0.81 3.43 -11.46
CA ALA A 175 -0.50 4.24 -10.29
C ALA A 175 -1.51 3.97 -9.17
N LEU A 176 -0.98 3.61 -7.99
CA LEU A 176 -1.76 3.17 -6.82
C LEU A 176 -1.50 4.09 -5.63
N HIS A 177 -2.56 4.73 -5.15
CA HIS A 177 -2.50 5.72 -4.07
C HIS A 177 -2.27 5.09 -2.67
N HIS A 178 -1.83 5.92 -1.72
CA HIS A 178 -1.75 5.59 -0.30
C HIS A 178 -3.13 5.54 0.37
N CYS A 179 -3.24 5.03 1.61
CA CYS A 179 -4.52 5.05 2.35
C CYS A 179 -5.13 6.47 2.41
N GLY A 180 -6.46 6.57 2.37
CA GLY A 180 -7.21 7.84 2.34
C GLY A 180 -7.15 8.60 1.01
N GLY A 181 -6.27 8.19 0.09
CA GLY A 181 -6.15 8.77 -1.24
C GLY A 181 -7.24 8.29 -2.22
N THR A 182 -7.14 8.78 -3.45
CA THR A 182 -7.92 8.31 -4.61
C THR A 182 -7.03 8.38 -5.85
N GLY A 183 -7.41 7.71 -6.94
CA GLY A 183 -6.73 7.82 -8.23
C GLY A 183 -6.60 9.28 -8.72
N PRO A 184 -7.69 10.06 -8.79
CA PRO A 184 -7.63 11.49 -9.12
C PRO A 184 -6.83 12.32 -8.12
N GLY A 185 -6.85 11.98 -6.83
CA GLY A 185 -5.99 12.62 -5.83
C GLY A 185 -4.52 12.40 -6.12
N TYR A 186 -4.12 11.15 -6.35
CA TYR A 186 -2.75 10.76 -6.67
C TYR A 186 -2.23 11.41 -7.97
N PHE A 187 -3.10 11.56 -8.97
CA PHE A 187 -2.80 12.32 -10.19
C PHE A 187 -2.41 13.79 -9.89
N LYS A 188 -3.10 14.43 -8.93
CA LYS A 188 -2.83 15.82 -8.52
C LYS A 188 -1.63 15.94 -7.60
N GLU A 189 -1.45 14.98 -6.69
CA GLU A 189 -0.35 14.94 -5.73
C GLU A 189 1.01 14.74 -6.41
N TYR A 190 1.05 13.93 -7.47
CA TYR A 190 2.27 13.59 -8.19
C TYR A 190 2.18 14.03 -9.67
N PRO A 191 2.18 15.35 -9.95
CA PRO A 191 2.02 15.87 -11.31
C PRO A 191 3.20 15.55 -12.23
N ASP A 192 4.32 15.06 -11.71
CA ASP A 192 5.46 14.65 -12.52
C ASP A 192 5.21 13.33 -13.26
N TRP A 193 4.29 12.49 -12.78
CA TRP A 193 3.84 11.30 -13.49
C TRP A 193 3.20 11.61 -14.86
N PRO A 194 2.15 12.43 -14.95
CA PRO A 194 1.57 12.80 -16.25
C PRO A 194 2.54 13.60 -17.13
N LYS A 195 3.44 14.41 -16.56
CA LYS A 195 4.51 15.07 -17.34
C LYS A 195 5.46 14.04 -17.99
N ALA A 196 5.88 13.03 -17.23
CA ALA A 196 6.70 11.95 -17.77
C ALA A 196 5.94 11.14 -18.83
N ALA A 197 4.64 10.90 -18.63
CA ALA A 197 3.78 10.25 -19.61
C ALA A 197 3.70 11.05 -20.92
N ASP A 198 3.51 12.37 -20.85
CA ASP A 198 3.54 13.26 -22.01
C ASP A 198 4.87 13.19 -22.77
N GLN A 199 5.99 13.19 -22.04
CA GLN A 199 7.34 13.19 -22.63
C GLN A 199 7.74 11.85 -23.24
N LYS A 200 7.40 10.74 -22.57
CA LYS A 200 7.84 9.38 -22.92
C LYS A 200 6.77 8.56 -23.65
N GLY A 201 5.55 9.06 -23.74
CA GLY A 201 4.46 8.49 -24.53
C GLY A 201 3.81 7.25 -23.94
N PHE A 202 3.88 7.00 -22.63
CA PHE A 202 3.16 5.89 -21.99
C PHE A 202 1.79 6.33 -21.46
N MET A 203 0.82 5.42 -21.47
CA MET A 203 -0.48 5.64 -20.83
C MET A 203 -0.38 5.42 -19.32
N MET A 204 -1.21 6.11 -18.55
CA MET A 204 -1.35 5.83 -17.12
C MET A 204 -2.77 5.41 -16.73
N ILE A 205 -2.85 4.50 -15.77
CA ILE A 205 -4.07 4.13 -15.05
C ILE A 205 -3.91 4.59 -13.60
N PHE A 206 -4.75 5.51 -13.15
CA PHE A 206 -4.85 5.92 -11.75
C PHE A 206 -6.06 5.21 -11.13
N ALA A 207 -5.82 4.12 -10.41
CA ALA A 207 -6.89 3.36 -9.79
C ALA A 207 -7.25 3.96 -8.43
N SER A 208 -8.52 3.92 -8.03
CA SER A 208 -8.94 4.21 -6.66
C SER A 208 -9.43 2.94 -5.98
N SER A 209 -9.01 2.75 -4.72
CA SER A 209 -9.47 1.63 -3.90
C SER A 209 -11.00 1.66 -3.73
N PRO A 210 -11.63 0.53 -3.35
CA PRO A 210 -13.06 0.48 -3.06
C PRO A 210 -13.51 1.38 -1.89
N GLY A 211 -12.60 2.08 -1.20
CA GLY A 211 -12.94 3.00 -0.11
C GLY A 211 -13.29 2.30 1.21
N GLY A 212 -12.87 1.04 1.39
CA GLY A 212 -13.09 0.26 2.62
C GLY A 212 -12.30 0.80 3.82
N THR A 213 -11.66 -0.09 4.59
CA THR A 213 -10.91 0.24 5.80
C THR A 213 -9.87 1.35 5.56
N GLY A 214 -10.20 2.59 5.96
CA GLY A 214 -9.36 3.79 5.80
C GLY A 214 -9.05 4.19 4.36
N GLY A 215 -9.82 3.72 3.37
CA GLY A 215 -9.51 3.93 1.96
C GLY A 215 -8.22 3.23 1.48
N CYS A 216 -7.71 2.27 2.25
CA CYS A 216 -6.57 1.44 1.86
C CYS A 216 -6.96 0.40 0.80
N TRP A 217 -5.96 -0.10 0.08
CA TRP A 217 -6.07 -1.28 -0.77
C TRP A 217 -6.12 -2.56 0.07
N ASP A 218 -6.86 -3.56 -0.41
CA ASP A 218 -6.84 -4.90 0.16
C ASP A 218 -5.54 -5.62 -0.24
N VAL A 219 -4.64 -5.74 0.73
CA VAL A 219 -3.36 -6.48 0.62
C VAL A 219 -3.24 -7.55 1.71
N SER A 220 -4.38 -7.90 2.31
CA SER A 220 -4.46 -8.71 3.52
C SER A 220 -5.33 -9.95 3.37
N SER A 221 -6.37 -9.88 2.54
CA SER A 221 -7.35 -10.96 2.43
C SER A 221 -6.86 -12.11 1.57
N LYS A 222 -7.46 -13.29 1.78
CA LYS A 222 -7.22 -14.46 0.93
C LYS A 222 -7.59 -14.20 -0.52
N SER A 223 -8.63 -13.39 -0.78
CA SER A 223 -9.05 -13.02 -2.13
C SER A 223 -8.05 -12.13 -2.88
N SER A 224 -7.38 -11.21 -2.18
CA SER A 224 -6.43 -10.30 -2.82
C SER A 224 -5.02 -10.90 -2.93
N LEU A 225 -4.66 -11.85 -2.07
CA LEU A 225 -3.36 -12.51 -2.07
C LEU A 225 -3.33 -13.84 -2.86
N LYS A 226 -4.23 -13.98 -3.83
CA LYS A 226 -4.32 -15.15 -4.71
C LYS A 226 -4.65 -14.72 -6.14
N HIS A 227 -3.94 -15.28 -7.11
CA HIS A 227 -4.26 -15.15 -8.52
C HIS A 227 -5.69 -15.61 -8.77
N ASP A 228 -6.47 -14.74 -9.40
CA ASP A 228 -7.90 -14.90 -9.64
C ASP A 228 -8.73 -15.18 -8.38
N GLY A 229 -8.27 -14.67 -7.24
CA GLY A 229 -8.91 -14.84 -5.93
C GLY A 229 -10.10 -13.92 -5.65
N GLY A 230 -10.40 -12.96 -6.53
CA GLY A 230 -11.53 -12.04 -6.40
C GLY A 230 -11.27 -10.77 -5.58
N GLY A 231 -10.00 -10.39 -5.38
CA GLY A 231 -9.61 -9.19 -4.63
C GLY A 231 -9.26 -7.97 -5.48
N ASP A 232 -8.66 -6.98 -4.81
CA ASP A 232 -8.21 -5.73 -5.45
C ASP A 232 -7.13 -6.02 -6.49
N THR A 233 -6.21 -6.96 -6.24
CA THR A 233 -5.18 -7.38 -7.21
C THR A 233 -5.78 -7.82 -8.54
N GLN A 234 -6.81 -8.66 -8.51
CA GLN A 234 -7.51 -9.11 -9.71
C GLN A 234 -8.21 -7.95 -10.43
N THR A 235 -8.85 -7.05 -9.67
CA THR A 235 -9.54 -5.90 -10.25
C THR A 235 -8.56 -4.99 -11.01
N ILE A 236 -7.36 -4.77 -10.46
CA ILE A 236 -6.29 -4.01 -11.16
C ILE A 236 -5.79 -4.74 -12.41
N ALA A 237 -5.60 -6.06 -12.37
CA ALA A 237 -5.21 -6.84 -13.55
C ALA A 237 -6.25 -6.72 -14.68
N GLU A 238 -7.54 -6.73 -14.33
CA GLU A 238 -8.64 -6.53 -15.30
C GLU A 238 -8.70 -5.09 -15.83
N MET A 239 -8.34 -4.07 -15.03
CA MET A 239 -8.15 -2.70 -15.55
C MET A 239 -7.05 -2.63 -16.62
N VAL A 240 -5.93 -3.34 -16.42
CA VAL A 240 -4.84 -3.41 -17.41
C VAL A 240 -5.33 -4.09 -18.69
N LYS A 241 -6.03 -5.21 -18.59
CA LYS A 241 -6.60 -5.94 -19.74
C LYS A 241 -7.60 -5.08 -20.52
N TYR A 242 -8.44 -4.33 -19.81
CA TYR A 242 -9.33 -3.34 -20.42
C TYR A 242 -8.55 -2.27 -21.17
N ALA A 243 -7.51 -1.69 -20.55
CA ALA A 243 -6.69 -0.67 -21.19
C ALA A 243 -5.99 -1.19 -22.47
N LYS A 244 -5.45 -2.42 -22.43
CA LYS A 244 -4.88 -3.10 -23.60
C LYS A 244 -5.90 -3.19 -24.74
N THR A 245 -7.13 -3.63 -24.43
CA THR A 245 -8.19 -3.78 -25.43
C THR A 245 -8.68 -2.44 -25.99
N LYS A 246 -8.93 -1.45 -25.12
CA LYS A 246 -9.51 -0.16 -25.51
C LYS A 246 -8.51 0.75 -26.22
N TYR A 247 -7.28 0.84 -25.71
CA TYR A 247 -6.28 1.80 -26.19
C TYR A 247 -5.20 1.17 -27.07
N GLY A 248 -5.10 -0.17 -27.09
CA GLY A 248 -4.04 -0.87 -27.81
C GLY A 248 -2.69 -0.72 -27.12
N CYS A 249 -2.64 -0.73 -25.79
CA CYS A 249 -1.39 -0.74 -25.02
C CYS A 249 -0.56 -2.00 -25.33
N SER A 250 0.75 -1.94 -25.07
CA SER A 250 1.64 -3.09 -25.18
C SER A 250 1.17 -4.26 -24.31
N ASP A 251 1.26 -5.48 -24.86
CA ASP A 251 1.02 -6.70 -24.07
C ASP A 251 2.12 -7.00 -23.06
N HIS A 252 3.34 -6.50 -23.31
CA HIS A 252 4.55 -6.88 -22.57
C HIS A 252 5.20 -5.72 -21.80
N ARG A 253 4.75 -4.48 -21.99
CA ARG A 253 5.29 -3.28 -21.31
C ARG A 253 4.25 -2.68 -20.38
N VAL A 254 3.91 -3.46 -19.34
CA VAL A 254 2.98 -3.06 -18.28
C VAL A 254 3.79 -2.88 -16.99
N TYR A 255 3.59 -1.75 -16.34
CA TYR A 255 4.30 -1.41 -15.13
C TYR A 255 3.33 -0.97 -14.04
N VAL A 256 3.76 -1.05 -12.78
CA VAL A 256 2.97 -0.59 -11.64
C VAL A 256 3.83 0.20 -10.66
N VAL A 257 3.27 1.27 -10.12
CA VAL A 257 3.88 2.09 -9.09
C VAL A 257 2.87 2.42 -8.02
N GLY A 258 3.30 2.46 -6.77
CA GLY A 258 2.43 2.85 -5.67
C GLY A 258 3.18 3.37 -4.45
N HIS A 259 2.44 4.06 -3.58
CA HIS A 259 2.96 4.62 -2.32
C HIS A 259 2.15 4.05 -1.13
N SER A 260 2.82 3.79 0.00
CA SER A 260 2.20 3.23 1.21
C SER A 260 1.36 1.98 0.88
N SER A 261 0.07 1.96 1.19
CA SER A 261 -0.86 0.87 0.81
C SER A 261 -0.83 0.52 -0.69
N GLY A 262 -0.66 1.50 -1.57
CA GLY A 262 -0.46 1.25 -3.01
C GLY A 262 0.88 0.59 -3.33
N ALA A 263 1.93 0.85 -2.54
CA ALA A 263 3.22 0.17 -2.65
C ALA A 263 3.14 -1.29 -2.16
N MET A 264 2.33 -1.56 -1.13
CA MET A 264 2.00 -2.93 -0.72
C MET A 264 1.26 -3.66 -1.83
N LEU A 265 0.26 -3.01 -2.45
CA LEU A 265 -0.50 -3.60 -3.54
C LEU A 265 0.37 -3.82 -4.80
N THR A 266 1.33 -2.92 -5.06
CA THR A 266 2.34 -3.08 -6.12
C THR A 266 3.11 -4.40 -5.96
N GLN A 267 3.55 -4.71 -4.74
CA GLN A 267 4.26 -5.96 -4.47
C GLN A 267 3.33 -7.17 -4.53
N ALA A 268 2.12 -7.07 -3.99
CA ALA A 268 1.11 -8.12 -4.09
C ALA A 268 0.74 -8.45 -5.55
N LEU A 269 0.59 -7.43 -6.41
CA LEU A 269 0.37 -7.59 -7.86
C LEU A 269 1.54 -8.31 -8.53
N GLY A 270 2.78 -8.02 -8.13
CA GLY A 270 3.94 -8.72 -8.69
C GLY A 270 4.01 -10.21 -8.32
N ALA A 271 3.40 -10.63 -7.21
CA ALA A 271 3.32 -12.03 -6.79
C ALA A 271 2.06 -12.75 -7.32
N THR A 272 0.93 -12.04 -7.41
CA THR A 272 -0.36 -12.59 -7.88
C THR A 272 -0.50 -12.56 -9.39
N TYR A 273 -0.01 -11.53 -10.07
CA TYR A 273 -0.09 -11.33 -11.52
C TYR A 273 1.29 -11.08 -12.18
N PRO A 274 2.32 -11.91 -11.91
CA PRO A 274 3.64 -11.79 -12.53
C PRO A 274 3.63 -11.96 -14.07
N ASP A 275 2.58 -12.55 -14.63
CA ASP A 275 2.35 -12.66 -16.07
C ASP A 275 1.83 -11.37 -16.72
N VAL A 276 1.29 -10.44 -15.90
CA VAL A 276 0.75 -9.15 -16.37
C VAL A 276 1.81 -8.05 -16.32
N PHE A 277 2.56 -7.96 -15.22
CA PHE A 277 3.48 -6.84 -14.96
C PHE A 277 4.92 -7.21 -15.29
N LEU A 278 5.62 -6.32 -16.03
CA LEU A 278 7.04 -6.46 -16.32
C LEU A 278 7.92 -5.94 -15.18
N ALA A 279 7.52 -4.82 -14.56
CA ALA A 279 8.20 -4.27 -13.40
C ALA A 279 7.28 -3.45 -12.48
N GLY A 280 7.66 -3.37 -11.20
CA GLY A 280 7.00 -2.58 -10.18
C GLY A 280 7.94 -1.60 -9.47
N ALA A 281 7.38 -0.52 -8.94
CA ALA A 281 8.08 0.42 -8.05
C ALA A 281 7.24 0.69 -6.79
N ALA A 282 7.73 0.23 -5.65
CA ALA A 282 7.03 0.30 -4.37
C ALA A 282 7.73 1.32 -3.44
N TYR A 283 7.02 2.40 -3.11
CA TYR A 283 7.47 3.45 -2.20
C TYR A 283 6.83 3.28 -0.82
N SER A 284 7.63 2.98 0.20
CA SER A 284 7.18 2.72 1.58
C SER A 284 6.16 1.57 1.69
N GLY A 285 6.48 0.41 1.09
CA GLY A 285 5.64 -0.79 1.08
C GLY A 285 6.15 -1.93 1.98
N VAL A 286 5.57 -3.12 1.81
CA VAL A 286 5.90 -4.36 2.55
C VAL A 286 5.98 -5.55 1.61
N PRO A 287 6.70 -6.64 1.93
CA PRO A 287 6.73 -7.82 1.07
C PRO A 287 5.32 -8.36 0.82
N ALA A 288 5.09 -8.92 -0.36
CA ALA A 288 3.84 -9.57 -0.71
C ALA A 288 3.51 -10.67 0.33
N GLY A 289 2.34 -10.58 0.94
CA GLY A 289 1.88 -11.52 1.97
C GLY A 289 2.15 -11.05 3.40
N CYS A 290 2.96 -10.00 3.59
CA CYS A 290 3.24 -9.48 4.92
C CYS A 290 1.98 -8.96 5.64
N PHE A 291 1.04 -8.37 4.89
CA PHE A 291 -0.22 -7.91 5.49
C PHE A 291 -1.29 -9.00 5.62
N HIS A 292 -0.97 -10.28 5.35
CA HIS A 292 -1.94 -11.37 5.40
C HIS A 292 -2.71 -11.41 6.73
N THR A 293 -4.01 -11.68 6.63
CA THR A 293 -4.92 -11.96 7.73
C THR A 293 -5.90 -13.05 7.29
N ASP A 294 -6.57 -13.71 8.23
CA ASP A 294 -7.51 -14.79 7.90
C ASP A 294 -8.85 -14.32 7.27
N VAL A 295 -9.02 -13.02 7.04
CA VAL A 295 -10.23 -12.49 6.40
C VAL A 295 -10.33 -12.96 4.95
N ALA A 296 -11.53 -13.39 4.56
CA ALA A 296 -11.75 -13.88 3.20
C ALA A 296 -11.60 -12.76 2.16
N GLN A 297 -12.16 -11.57 2.44
CA GLN A 297 -12.18 -10.43 1.53
C GLN A 297 -12.12 -9.11 2.31
N GLY A 298 -11.46 -8.11 1.74
CA GLY A 298 -11.42 -6.75 2.26
C GLY A 298 -10.15 -6.42 3.04
N ALA A 299 -9.75 -5.14 2.96
CA ALA A 299 -8.54 -4.65 3.61
C ALA A 299 -8.63 -4.71 5.13
N SER A 300 -7.57 -5.23 5.75
CA SER A 300 -7.36 -5.33 7.19
C SER A 300 -5.93 -4.93 7.53
N TRP A 301 -5.74 -4.33 8.71
CA TRP A 301 -4.44 -3.90 9.19
C TRP A 301 -3.72 -5.03 9.92
N ASN A 302 -2.47 -5.32 9.53
CA ASN A 302 -1.61 -6.26 10.24
C ASN A 302 -0.48 -5.50 10.95
N ALA A 303 -0.63 -5.29 12.26
CA ALA A 303 0.32 -4.53 13.07
C ALA A 303 1.66 -5.26 13.27
N THR A 304 1.67 -6.59 13.21
CA THR A 304 2.90 -7.40 13.29
C THR A 304 3.81 -7.09 12.11
N CYS A 305 3.22 -7.04 10.90
CA CYS A 305 3.94 -6.63 9.71
C CYS A 305 4.30 -5.14 9.77
N SER A 306 3.34 -4.23 9.90
CA SER A 306 3.64 -2.78 9.83
C SER A 306 4.65 -2.29 10.88
N GLY A 307 4.68 -2.94 12.05
CA GLY A 307 5.67 -2.68 13.11
C GLY A 307 7.07 -3.23 12.81
N GLY A 308 7.22 -4.00 11.74
CA GLY A 308 8.47 -4.63 11.33
C GLY A 308 8.91 -5.73 12.28
N HIS A 309 7.98 -6.52 12.82
CA HIS A 309 8.28 -7.58 13.78
C HIS A 309 8.63 -8.92 13.14
N LEU A 310 8.64 -9.00 11.80
CA LEU A 310 9.02 -10.19 11.05
C LEU A 310 10.51 -10.17 10.69
N ASP A 311 11.17 -11.30 10.85
CA ASP A 311 12.55 -11.52 10.39
C ASP A 311 12.62 -12.91 9.76
N GLU A 312 12.05 -13.02 8.57
CA GLU A 312 11.86 -14.30 7.91
C GLU A 312 13.01 -14.58 6.94
N SER A 313 13.19 -15.87 6.62
CA SER A 313 14.23 -16.27 5.67
C SER A 313 13.88 -15.87 4.23
N PRO A 314 14.86 -15.66 3.35
CA PRO A 314 14.59 -15.43 1.92
C PRO A 314 13.80 -16.58 1.27
N ALA A 315 13.99 -17.81 1.73
CA ALA A 315 13.26 -19.00 1.26
C ALA A 315 11.79 -18.95 1.65
N TYR A 316 11.49 -18.53 2.88
CA TYR A 316 10.12 -18.32 3.35
C TYR A 316 9.39 -17.31 2.46
N TRP A 317 9.97 -16.13 2.28
CA TRP A 317 9.35 -15.08 1.48
C TRP A 317 9.15 -15.46 0.01
N LYS A 318 10.08 -16.22 -0.56
CA LYS A 318 9.97 -16.78 -1.92
C LYS A 318 8.75 -17.68 -2.04
N GLU A 319 8.58 -18.57 -1.08
CA GLU A 319 7.51 -19.56 -1.07
C GLU A 319 6.14 -18.90 -0.85
N GLN A 320 6.06 -17.96 0.09
CA GLN A 320 4.87 -17.13 0.30
C GLN A 320 4.40 -16.45 -1.00
N ALA A 321 5.32 -15.81 -1.74
CA ALA A 321 4.99 -15.18 -3.01
C ALA A 321 4.59 -16.19 -4.09
N ARG A 322 5.27 -17.35 -4.19
CA ARG A 322 4.93 -18.40 -5.18
C ARG A 322 3.55 -19.00 -4.96
N GLN A 323 3.09 -19.08 -3.73
CA GLN A 323 1.77 -19.60 -3.40
C GLN A 323 0.62 -18.67 -3.80
N MET A 324 0.92 -17.40 -4.08
CA MET A 324 -0.08 -16.48 -4.61
C MET A 324 -0.45 -16.80 -6.05
N TYR A 325 0.43 -17.43 -6.83
CA TYR A 325 0.12 -18.00 -8.16
C TYR A 325 0.78 -19.37 -8.35
N PRO A 326 0.19 -20.43 -7.75
CA PRO A 326 0.73 -21.78 -7.85
C PRO A 326 0.79 -22.24 -9.31
N GLY A 327 1.96 -22.75 -9.73
CA GLY A 327 2.17 -23.25 -11.09
C GLY A 327 2.71 -22.21 -12.09
N PHE A 328 2.81 -20.93 -11.72
CA PHE A 328 3.51 -19.96 -12.55
C PHE A 328 5.01 -20.30 -12.64
N THR A 329 5.51 -20.45 -13.87
CA THR A 329 6.90 -20.81 -14.19
C THR A 329 7.65 -19.72 -14.95
N GLY A 330 6.99 -18.62 -15.26
CA GLY A 330 7.61 -17.46 -15.90
C GLY A 330 8.54 -16.68 -14.95
N PRO A 331 9.25 -15.67 -15.49
CA PRO A 331 10.08 -14.80 -14.67
C PRO A 331 9.20 -13.91 -13.77
N PRO A 332 9.62 -13.63 -12.53
CA PRO A 332 8.97 -12.60 -11.72
C PRO A 332 9.27 -11.20 -12.28
N PRO A 333 8.41 -10.19 -12.01
CA PRO A 333 8.66 -8.82 -12.41
C PRO A 333 9.93 -8.26 -11.75
N MET A 334 10.56 -7.30 -12.41
CA MET A 334 11.60 -6.49 -11.77
C MET A 334 10.97 -5.62 -10.68
N MET A 335 11.69 -5.35 -9.58
CA MET A 335 11.15 -4.56 -8.48
C MET A 335 12.11 -3.46 -8.01
N MET A 336 11.62 -2.22 -8.02
CA MET A 336 12.24 -1.09 -7.36
C MET A 336 11.56 -0.89 -6.01
N LEU A 337 12.33 -0.95 -4.93
CA LEU A 337 11.85 -0.83 -3.54
C LEU A 337 12.47 0.43 -2.95
N VAL A 338 11.67 1.39 -2.49
CA VAL A 338 12.14 2.64 -1.90
C VAL A 338 11.56 2.79 -0.51
N HIS A 339 12.39 3.04 0.51
CA HIS A 339 11.89 3.16 1.88
C HIS A 339 12.73 4.10 2.74
N GLY A 340 12.06 4.81 3.65
CA GLY A 340 12.67 5.73 4.59
C GLY A 340 13.14 4.99 5.85
N LYS A 341 14.35 5.25 6.31
CA LYS A 341 14.89 4.61 7.53
C LYS A 341 14.19 5.06 8.81
N GLN A 342 13.49 6.20 8.76
CA GLN A 342 12.75 6.78 9.88
C GLN A 342 11.24 6.74 9.63
N ASP A 343 10.77 5.87 8.74
CA ASP A 343 9.35 5.61 8.53
C ASP A 343 8.71 5.08 9.84
N GLN A 344 7.69 5.81 10.32
CA GLN A 344 6.99 5.53 11.59
C GLN A 344 5.64 4.83 11.37
N VAL A 345 5.23 4.61 10.12
CA VAL A 345 3.96 3.96 9.77
C VAL A 345 4.24 2.53 9.34
N ILE A 346 5.18 2.35 8.41
CA ILE A 346 5.63 1.07 7.90
C ILE A 346 7.13 0.96 8.19
N SER A 347 7.48 0.08 9.12
CA SER A 347 8.85 -0.05 9.62
C SER A 347 9.86 -0.26 8.48
N PHE A 348 11.03 0.37 8.60
CA PHE A 348 12.13 0.12 7.66
C PHE A 348 12.58 -1.36 7.66
N ASN A 349 12.21 -2.16 8.66
CA ASN A 349 12.45 -3.60 8.58
C ASN A 349 11.68 -4.24 7.41
N ASP A 350 10.48 -3.78 7.09
CA ASP A 350 9.69 -4.31 5.97
C ASP A 350 10.40 -4.11 4.62
N HIS A 351 11.20 -3.06 4.49
CA HIS A 351 12.08 -2.88 3.33
C HIS A 351 13.11 -4.00 3.22
N ARG A 352 13.73 -4.41 4.34
CA ARG A 352 14.71 -5.50 4.35
C ARG A 352 14.05 -6.83 3.99
N GLU A 353 12.87 -7.08 4.55
CA GLU A 353 12.08 -8.28 4.24
C GLU A 353 11.62 -8.30 2.76
N ALA A 354 11.22 -7.16 2.21
CA ALA A 354 10.93 -7.03 0.78
C ALA A 354 12.16 -7.31 -0.08
N VAL A 355 13.35 -6.80 0.28
CA VAL A 355 14.60 -7.11 -0.43
C VAL A 355 14.88 -8.62 -0.40
N LYS A 356 14.72 -9.29 0.75
CA LYS A 356 14.84 -10.75 0.85
C LYS A 356 13.87 -11.47 -0.11
N GLN A 357 12.61 -11.04 -0.15
CA GLN A 357 11.60 -11.64 -1.03
C GLN A 357 11.93 -11.48 -2.52
N TRP A 358 12.16 -10.25 -2.98
CA TRP A 358 12.33 -10.00 -4.40
C TRP A 358 13.65 -10.54 -4.93
N THR A 359 14.73 -10.49 -4.14
CA THR A 359 15.99 -11.12 -4.53
C THR A 359 15.86 -12.63 -4.62
N SER A 360 15.20 -13.30 -3.67
CA SER A 360 15.05 -14.76 -3.68
C SER A 360 14.14 -15.27 -4.79
N LEU A 361 13.11 -14.51 -5.18
CA LEU A 361 12.29 -14.77 -6.37
C LEU A 361 13.13 -14.78 -7.65
N HIS A 362 14.12 -13.89 -7.75
CA HIS A 362 15.09 -13.82 -8.85
C HIS A 362 16.33 -14.72 -8.67
N ASN A 363 16.36 -15.56 -7.63
CA ASN A 363 17.52 -16.41 -7.27
C ASN A 363 18.82 -15.63 -7.01
N LEU A 364 18.68 -14.44 -6.42
CA LEU A 364 19.79 -13.56 -6.04
C LEU A 364 19.98 -13.59 -4.51
N ASN A 365 21.18 -13.25 -4.05
CA ASN A 365 21.50 -13.16 -2.62
C ASN A 365 21.20 -11.75 -2.08
N PRO A 366 20.29 -11.58 -1.10
CA PRO A 366 19.94 -10.28 -0.53
C PRO A 366 21.10 -9.55 0.17
N ASP A 367 22.15 -10.28 0.58
CA ASP A 367 23.31 -9.71 1.26
C ASP A 367 24.43 -9.29 0.29
N GLN A 368 24.29 -9.62 -1.00
CA GLN A 368 25.33 -9.40 -2.02
C GLN A 368 24.80 -8.60 -3.22
N PRO A 369 24.53 -7.29 -3.04
CA PRO A 369 24.20 -6.43 -4.17
C PRO A 369 25.40 -6.30 -5.11
N THR A 370 25.12 -6.33 -6.41
CA THR A 370 26.11 -6.20 -7.48
C THR A 370 26.67 -4.80 -7.59
N LYS A 371 25.92 -3.78 -7.14
CA LYS A 371 26.36 -2.38 -7.10
C LYS A 371 25.71 -1.65 -5.93
N LYS A 372 26.47 -0.80 -5.25
CA LYS A 372 25.96 0.18 -4.28
C LYS A 372 26.45 1.59 -4.62
N TYR A 373 25.57 2.58 -4.48
CA TYR A 373 25.93 3.99 -4.68
C TYR A 373 24.89 4.91 -4.02
N LYS A 374 25.23 6.19 -3.85
CA LYS A 374 24.28 7.22 -3.40
C LYS A 374 23.77 8.01 -4.61
N LEU A 375 22.52 8.47 -4.56
CA LEU A 375 21.99 9.35 -5.61
C LEU A 375 22.69 10.71 -5.53
N ASP A 376 23.22 11.20 -6.65
CA ASP A 376 24.00 12.45 -6.69
C ASP A 376 23.21 13.67 -6.20
N SER A 377 21.93 13.76 -6.60
CA SER A 377 21.04 14.86 -6.18
C SER A 377 20.44 14.68 -4.78
N GLN A 378 20.53 13.47 -4.21
CA GLN A 378 19.93 13.12 -2.92
C GLN A 378 20.84 12.12 -2.19
N PRO A 379 21.99 12.56 -1.65
CA PRO A 379 23.02 11.68 -1.10
C PRO A 379 22.60 10.94 0.19
N ASN A 380 21.45 11.28 0.76
CA ASN A 380 20.82 10.52 1.83
C ASN A 380 20.09 9.25 1.32
N TYR A 381 19.93 9.08 0.00
CA TYR A 381 19.39 7.86 -0.61
C TYR A 381 20.54 6.98 -1.09
N GLU A 382 20.66 5.79 -0.50
CA GLU A 382 21.59 4.74 -0.91
C GLU A 382 20.84 3.71 -1.77
N VAL A 383 21.34 3.46 -2.96
CA VAL A 383 20.86 2.45 -3.91
C VAL A 383 21.71 1.19 -3.79
N SER A 384 21.06 0.04 -3.69
CA SER A 384 21.62 -1.30 -3.83
C SER A 384 20.96 -2.00 -5.02
N MET A 385 21.76 -2.32 -6.03
CA MET A 385 21.32 -3.09 -7.20
C MET A 385 21.63 -4.56 -6.99
N TYR A 386 20.67 -5.43 -7.29
CA TYR A 386 20.86 -6.88 -7.33
C TYR A 386 20.61 -7.34 -8.77
N GLY A 387 21.70 -7.47 -9.52
CA GLY A 387 21.63 -7.69 -10.96
C GLY A 387 20.87 -6.55 -11.65
N SER A 388 20.06 -6.90 -12.65
CA SER A 388 19.13 -5.98 -13.32
C SER A 388 17.70 -6.03 -12.76
N SER A 389 17.41 -6.94 -11.83
CA SER A 389 16.04 -7.30 -11.47
C SER A 389 15.51 -6.59 -10.22
N VAL A 390 16.37 -6.26 -9.26
CA VAL A 390 15.94 -5.61 -8.01
C VAL A 390 16.79 -4.39 -7.72
N MET A 391 16.13 -3.24 -7.53
CA MET A 391 16.73 -1.98 -7.10
C MET A 391 16.17 -1.62 -5.73
N ALA A 392 16.97 -1.74 -4.68
CA ALA A 392 16.58 -1.36 -3.33
C ALA A 392 17.17 -0.01 -2.98
N ILE A 393 16.36 0.92 -2.47
CA ILE A 393 16.75 2.27 -2.11
C ILE A 393 16.36 2.54 -0.67
N ALA A 394 17.36 2.76 0.17
CA ALA A 394 17.19 3.13 1.57
C ALA A 394 17.50 4.62 1.76
N ALA A 395 16.55 5.35 2.32
CA ALA A 395 16.62 6.80 2.47
C ALA A 395 16.81 7.20 3.93
N ASP A 396 17.96 7.78 4.27
CA ASP A 396 18.23 8.27 5.61
C ASP A 396 17.60 9.65 5.86
N GLY A 397 17.09 9.87 7.07
CA GLY A 397 16.33 11.04 7.47
C GLY A 397 14.90 11.12 6.90
N VAL A 398 14.40 10.07 6.23
CA VAL A 398 13.10 10.11 5.52
C VAL A 398 12.06 9.29 6.27
N THR A 399 10.87 9.88 6.46
CA THR A 399 9.69 9.30 7.12
C THR A 399 8.69 8.75 6.10
N HIS A 400 7.45 8.47 6.52
CA HIS A 400 6.33 8.10 5.65
C HIS A 400 5.68 9.35 5.01
N ASP A 401 5.44 9.46 3.70
CA ASP A 401 5.87 8.60 2.59
C ASP A 401 7.15 9.15 1.91
N ASN A 402 7.84 8.30 1.15
CA ASN A 402 8.93 8.76 0.31
C ASN A 402 8.41 9.57 -0.89
N PRO A 403 9.01 10.73 -1.22
CA PRO A 403 8.72 11.42 -2.48
C PRO A 403 8.99 10.52 -3.69
N ALA A 404 8.07 10.53 -4.66
CA ALA A 404 8.21 9.80 -5.91
C ALA A 404 9.49 10.22 -6.65
N LYS A 405 10.25 9.24 -7.16
CA LYS A 405 11.43 9.46 -8.00
C LYS A 405 11.11 9.11 -9.45
N VAL A 406 10.19 9.88 -10.04
CA VAL A 406 9.57 9.58 -11.35
C VAL A 406 10.60 9.27 -12.44
N ASP A 407 11.61 10.13 -12.63
CA ASP A 407 12.63 9.92 -13.67
C ASP A 407 13.43 8.63 -13.45
N LEU A 408 13.83 8.35 -12.21
CA LEU A 408 14.56 7.14 -11.84
C LEU A 408 13.68 5.89 -12.04
N THR A 409 12.39 5.97 -11.68
CA THR A 409 11.45 4.87 -11.90
C THR A 409 11.20 4.64 -13.40
N CYS A 410 11.03 5.69 -14.20
CA CYS A 410 10.93 5.56 -15.65
C CYS A 410 12.20 4.94 -16.24
N GLN A 411 13.39 5.34 -15.76
CA GLN A 411 14.65 4.72 -16.19
C GLN A 411 14.70 3.23 -15.82
N PHE A 412 14.30 2.86 -14.60
CA PHE A 412 14.23 1.47 -14.15
C PHE A 412 13.24 0.64 -14.99
N PHE A 413 12.11 1.21 -15.38
CA PHE A 413 11.13 0.57 -16.26
C PHE A 413 11.58 0.49 -17.73
N GLY A 414 12.60 1.26 -18.14
CA GLY A 414 13.01 1.37 -19.54
C GLY A 414 11.99 2.16 -20.39
N LEU A 415 11.45 3.24 -19.83
CA LEU A 415 10.48 4.15 -20.46
C LEU A 415 11.13 5.37 -21.12
#